data_AF-A0ABD2NKS1-F1
#
_entry.id   AF-A0ABD2NKS1-F1
#
_cell.length_a   1.000
_cell.length_b   1.000
_cell.length_c   1.000
_cell.angle_alpha   90.00
_cell.angle_beta   90.00
_cell.angle_gamma   90.00
#
_symmetry.space_group_name_H-M   'P 1'
#
loop_
_entity.id
_entity.type
_entity.pdbx_description
1 polymer ?
#
loop_
_entity_poly.entity_id
_entity_poly.type
_entity_poly.pdbx_seq_one_letter_code
_entity_poly.pdbx_strand_id
1 'polypeptide(L)'
;MKCSSQDKELVNRYNEYSTQIKSDCEMSKEEYCRNKISQNMNNPKEMWKTVNEFSGRGNEGSRNGIERIVVHGREITDKREIASEFNEFLTGVGKNYQKKLNSHLECMTSKVKDL
;
A
#
# COMPACT_ATOMS: atom_id res chain seq x y z
N MET A 1 -35.57 19.21 -35.80
CA MET A 1 -35.95 17.87 -35.32
C MET A 1 -36.50 17.98 -33.91
N LYS A 2 -37.80 17.78 -33.69
CA LYS A 2 -38.39 17.72 -32.34
C LYS A 2 -38.41 16.25 -31.92
N CYS A 3 -37.59 15.89 -30.92
CA CYS A 3 -37.64 14.58 -30.26
C CYS A 3 -39.04 14.39 -29.65
N SER A 4 -39.72 13.30 -29.99
CA SER A 4 -41.07 13.01 -29.50
C SER A 4 -41.05 12.90 -27.99
N SER A 5 -42.10 13.38 -27.31
CA SER A 5 -42.23 13.26 -25.86
C SER A 5 -42.11 11.80 -25.39
N GLN A 6 -42.54 10.85 -26.23
CA GLN A 6 -42.46 9.41 -25.98
C GLN A 6 -41.01 8.90 -26.02
N ASP A 7 -40.16 9.43 -26.91
CA ASP A 7 -38.76 9.04 -27.00
C ASP A 7 -37.98 9.45 -25.74
N LYS A 8 -38.30 10.63 -25.18
CA LYS A 8 -37.70 11.09 -23.93
C LYS A 8 -38.09 10.24 -22.73
N GLU A 9 -39.35 9.80 -22.68
CA GLU A 9 -39.86 8.94 -21.61
C GLU A 9 -39.20 7.55 -21.64
N LEU A 10 -39.03 6.97 -22.83
CA LEU A 10 -38.33 5.70 -23.00
C LEU A 10 -36.87 5.78 -22.55
N VAL A 11 -36.16 6.86 -22.91
CA VAL A 11 -34.77 7.10 -22.47
C VAL A 11 -34.70 7.26 -20.95
N ASN A 12 -35.63 7.99 -20.34
CA ASN A 12 -35.67 8.16 -18.89
C ASN A 12 -35.86 6.82 -18.17
N ARG A 13 -36.85 6.01 -18.57
CA ARG A 13 -37.07 4.69 -17.97
C ARG A 13 -35.84 3.80 -18.10
N TYR A 14 -35.19 3.78 -19.28
CA TYR A 14 -33.97 3.03 -19.48
C TYR A 14 -32.86 3.46 -18.52
N ASN A 15 -32.67 4.77 -18.33
CA ASN A 15 -31.67 5.30 -17.41
C ASN A 15 -31.99 4.96 -15.95
N GLU A 16 -33.27 5.02 -15.56
CA GLU A 16 -33.73 4.61 -14.23
C GLU A 16 -33.42 3.13 -13.97
N TYR A 17 -33.78 2.24 -14.90
CA TYR A 17 -33.46 0.81 -14.79
C TYR A 17 -31.96 0.56 -14.76
N SER A 18 -31.17 1.24 -15.61
CA SER A 18 -29.72 1.10 -15.60
C SER A 18 -29.10 1.54 -14.27
N THR A 19 -29.63 2.61 -13.68
CA THR A 19 -29.20 3.10 -12.37
C THR A 19 -29.56 2.13 -11.27
N GLN A 20 -30.79 1.59 -11.30
CA GLN A 20 -31.25 0.59 -10.34
C GLN A 20 -30.38 -0.67 -10.39
N ILE A 21 -30.13 -1.22 -11.58
CA ILE A 21 -29.30 -2.43 -11.74
C ILE A 21 -27.89 -2.19 -11.23
N LYS A 22 -27.30 -1.02 -11.48
CA LYS A 22 -25.98 -0.67 -10.94
C LYS A 22 -26.02 -0.64 -9.41
N SER A 23 -27.05 -0.02 -8.84
CA SER A 23 -27.25 0.04 -7.38
C SER A 23 -27.36 -1.37 -6.78
N ASP A 24 -28.20 -2.23 -7.36
CA ASP A 24 -28.43 -3.60 -6.89
C ASP A 24 -27.16 -4.44 -6.97
N CYS A 25 -26.37 -4.27 -8.04
CA CYS A 25 -25.07 -4.91 -8.19
C CYS A 25 -24.08 -4.46 -7.10
N GLU A 26 -23.99 -3.16 -6.81
CA GLU A 26 -23.08 -2.66 -5.77
C GLU A 26 -23.51 -3.12 -4.38
N MET A 27 -24.81 -3.09 -4.08
CA MET A 27 -25.36 -3.63 -2.84
C MET A 27 -25.02 -5.12 -2.67
N SER A 28 -25.18 -5.91 -3.73
CA SER A 28 -24.88 -7.34 -3.71
C SER A 28 -23.40 -7.62 -3.48
N LYS A 29 -22.49 -6.82 -4.08
CA LYS A 29 -21.04 -6.93 -3.83
C LYS A 29 -20.69 -6.60 -2.38
N GLU A 30 -21.27 -5.53 -1.84
CA GLU A 30 -21.05 -5.12 -0.46
C GLU A 30 -21.52 -6.21 0.52
N GLU A 31 -22.72 -6.74 0.30
CA GLU A 31 -23.30 -7.81 1.11
C GLU A 31 -22.44 -9.08 1.05
N TYR A 32 -21.97 -9.48 -0.15
CA TYR A 32 -21.07 -10.62 -0.30
C TYR A 32 -19.79 -10.43 0.53
N CYS A 33 -19.12 -9.29 0.40
CA CYS A 33 -17.90 -8.98 1.15
C CYS A 33 -18.15 -9.00 2.66
N ARG A 34 -19.24 -8.36 3.12
CA ARG A 34 -19.63 -8.30 4.53
C ARG A 34 -19.89 -9.70 5.10
N ASN A 35 -20.61 -10.53 4.36
CA ASN A 35 -20.92 -11.91 4.76
C ASN A 35 -19.65 -12.76 4.84
N LYS A 36 -18.75 -12.62 3.87
CA LYS A 36 -17.48 -13.37 3.85
C LYS A 36 -16.57 -13.00 5.02
N ILE A 37 -16.47 -11.72 5.37
CA ILE A 37 -15.70 -11.25 6.53
C ILE A 37 -16.34 -11.77 7.82
N SER A 38 -17.66 -11.66 7.95
CA SER A 38 -18.40 -12.11 9.14
C SER A 38 -18.25 -13.61 9.39
N GLN A 39 -18.26 -14.42 8.33
CA GLN A 39 -18.05 -15.88 8.42
C GLN A 39 -16.65 -16.24 8.94
N ASN A 40 -15.64 -15.42 8.66
CA ASN A 40 -14.24 -15.70 8.99
C ASN A 40 -13.73 -14.92 10.22
N MET A 41 -14.55 -14.11 10.87
CA MET A 41 -14.12 -13.20 11.95
C MET A 41 -13.48 -13.91 13.15
N ASN A 42 -13.88 -15.16 13.43
CA ASN A 42 -13.35 -15.96 14.53
C ASN A 42 -12.11 -16.77 14.16
N ASN A 43 -11.67 -16.70 12.89
CA ASN A 43 -10.48 -17.39 12.40
C ASN A 43 -9.55 -16.37 11.73
N PRO A 44 -8.59 -15.80 12.48
CA PRO A 44 -7.69 -14.77 11.97
C PRO A 44 -6.96 -15.18 10.69
N LYS A 45 -6.60 -16.46 10.55
CA LYS A 45 -5.90 -16.98 9.36
C LYS A 45 -6.79 -16.88 8.12
N GLU A 46 -8.03 -17.37 8.21
CA GLU A 46 -8.99 -17.32 7.09
C GLU A 46 -9.50 -15.90 6.84
N MET A 47 -9.58 -15.06 7.88
CA MET A 47 -9.88 -13.63 7.74
C MET A 47 -8.81 -12.94 6.89
N TRP A 48 -7.53 -13.11 7.23
CA TRP A 48 -6.43 -12.54 6.46
C TRP A 48 -6.35 -13.09 5.03
N LYS A 49 -6.68 -14.36 4.83
CA LYS A 49 -6.80 -14.95 3.49
C LYS A 49 -7.89 -14.25 2.68
N THR A 50 -9.08 -14.06 3.25
CA THR A 50 -10.21 -13.35 2.64
C THR A 50 -9.83 -11.91 2.27
N VAL A 51 -9.15 -11.19 3.16
CA VAL A 51 -8.66 -9.82 2.90
C VAL A 51 -7.65 -9.80 1.75
N ASN A 52 -6.73 -10.75 1.71
CA ASN A 52 -5.74 -10.85 0.64
C ASN A 52 -6.37 -11.17 -0.72
N GLU A 53 -7.40 -12.03 -0.74
CA GLU A 53 -8.20 -12.33 -1.93
C GLU A 53 -8.90 -11.07 -2.45
N PHE A 54 -9.58 -10.31 -1.58
CA PHE A 54 -10.26 -9.06 -1.96
C PHE A 54 -9.30 -7.94 -2.36
N SER A 55 -8.09 -7.92 -1.79
CA SER A 55 -7.07 -6.92 -2.12
C SER A 55 -6.30 -7.26 -3.41
N GLY A 56 -6.61 -8.38 -4.08
CA GLY A 56 -5.89 -8.82 -5.28
C GLY A 56 -4.47 -9.32 -5.01
N ARG A 57 -4.09 -9.46 -3.73
CA ARG A 57 -2.73 -9.86 -3.28
C ARG A 57 -2.49 -11.37 -3.39
N GLY A 58 -3.54 -12.17 -3.66
CA GLY A 58 -3.45 -13.62 -3.75
C GLY A 58 -2.71 -14.17 -4.97
N ASN A 59 -2.54 -13.37 -6.03
CA ASN A 59 -2.02 -13.82 -7.33
C ASN A 59 -0.64 -13.24 -7.69
N GLU A 60 -0.01 -12.47 -6.81
CA GLU A 60 1.38 -12.02 -7.01
C GLU A 60 2.34 -13.18 -6.69
N GLY A 61 2.41 -14.14 -7.62
CA GLY A 61 3.41 -15.19 -7.69
C GLY A 61 4.84 -14.68 -7.88
N SER A 62 5.13 -13.42 -7.58
CA SER A 62 6.48 -12.91 -7.46
C SER A 62 6.56 -12.00 -6.26
N ARG A 63 7.01 -12.56 -5.14
CA ARG A 63 7.83 -11.77 -4.23
C ARG A 63 9.03 -11.31 -5.06
N ASN A 64 8.95 -10.13 -5.67
CA ASN A 64 10.11 -9.41 -6.18
C ASN A 64 10.96 -9.07 -4.95
N GLY A 65 11.72 -10.04 -4.47
CA GLY A 65 12.74 -9.81 -3.46
C GLY A 65 13.72 -8.80 -4.01
N ILE A 66 14.36 -8.05 -3.11
CA ILE A 66 15.44 -7.15 -3.52
C ILE A 66 16.55 -8.01 -4.14
N GLU A 67 16.72 -7.89 -5.46
CA GLU A 67 17.72 -8.66 -6.22
C GLU A 67 19.10 -8.00 -6.15
N ARG A 68 19.12 -6.71 -5.83
CA ARG A 68 20.34 -5.89 -5.84
C ARG A 68 20.21 -4.64 -5.00
N ILE A 69 21.29 -4.31 -4.30
CA ILE A 69 21.51 -2.99 -3.68
C ILE A 69 22.91 -2.46 -4.07
N VAL A 70 23.10 -1.15 -3.93
CA VAL A 70 24.42 -0.52 -4.10
C VAL A 70 24.79 0.12 -2.77
N VAL A 71 25.90 -0.35 -2.17
CA VAL A 71 26.43 0.17 -0.91
C VAL A 71 27.86 0.63 -1.16
N HIS A 72 28.17 1.89 -0.85
CA HIS A 72 29.50 2.50 -1.07
C HIS A 72 30.06 2.34 -2.50
N GLY A 73 29.18 2.34 -3.50
CA GLY A 73 29.55 2.14 -4.91
C GLY A 73 29.81 0.68 -5.30
N ARG A 74 29.70 -0.27 -4.36
CA ARG A 74 29.74 -1.70 -4.62
C ARG A 74 28.33 -2.22 -4.87
N GLU A 75 28.18 -2.94 -5.98
CA GLU A 75 26.96 -3.67 -6.29
C GLU A 75 26.92 -4.99 -5.50
N ILE A 76 25.83 -5.22 -4.77
CA ILE A 76 25.62 -6.41 -3.96
C ILE A 76 24.34 -7.09 -4.44
N THR A 77 24.47 -8.34 -4.85
CA THR A 77 23.38 -9.19 -5.36
C THR A 77 23.15 -10.44 -4.50
N ASP A 78 24.11 -10.79 -3.63
CA ASP A 78 23.94 -11.90 -2.70
C ASP A 78 22.89 -11.55 -1.62
N LYS A 79 21.91 -12.43 -1.45
CA LYS A 79 20.76 -12.18 -0.56
C LYS A 79 21.15 -12.09 0.91
N ARG A 80 22.18 -12.82 1.35
CA ARG A 80 22.64 -12.78 2.74
C ARG A 80 23.41 -11.49 2.98
N GLU A 81 24.25 -11.10 2.04
CA GLU A 81 24.98 -9.84 2.09
C GLU A 81 24.00 -8.66 2.09
N ILE A 82 22.98 -8.66 1.22
CA ILE A 82 21.87 -7.68 1.24
C ILE A 82 21.24 -7.59 2.64
N ALA A 83 20.85 -8.73 3.23
CA ALA A 83 20.23 -8.76 4.55
C ALA A 83 21.17 -8.22 5.64
N SER A 84 22.47 -8.53 5.55
CA SER A 84 23.49 -8.01 6.48
C SER A 84 23.58 -6.49 6.39
N GLU A 85 23.69 -5.95 5.19
CA GLU A 85 23.77 -4.49 4.94
C GLU A 85 22.51 -3.76 5.45
N PHE A 86 21.33 -4.34 5.24
CA PHE A 86 20.09 -3.79 5.81
C PHE A 86 20.11 -3.79 7.34
N ASN A 87 20.57 -4.88 7.96
CA ASN A 87 20.66 -4.96 9.42
C ASN A 87 21.67 -3.94 9.96
N GLU A 88 22.84 -3.82 9.35
CA GLU A 88 23.86 -2.85 9.73
C GLU A 88 23.35 -1.41 9.60
N PHE A 89 22.67 -1.10 8.48
CA PHE A 89 22.05 0.20 8.28
C PHE A 89 21.00 0.49 9.36
N LEU A 90 20.01 -0.38 9.53
CA LEU A 90 18.87 -0.15 10.43
C LEU A 90 19.28 -0.10 11.91
N THR A 91 20.23 -0.94 12.33
CA THR A 91 20.76 -0.91 13.70
C THR A 91 21.71 0.27 13.93
N GLY A 92 22.39 0.72 12.87
CA GLY A 92 23.32 1.85 12.90
C GLY A 92 22.65 3.22 12.83
N VAL A 93 21.41 3.34 12.32
CA VAL A 93 20.72 4.64 12.10
C VAL A 93 20.72 5.52 13.35
N GLY A 94 20.38 4.96 14.52
CA GLY A 94 20.34 5.73 15.77
C GLY A 94 21.72 6.28 16.16
N LYS A 95 22.76 5.44 16.11
CA LYS A 95 24.14 5.83 16.44
C LYS A 95 24.67 6.87 15.46
N ASN A 96 24.39 6.69 14.16
CA ASN A 96 24.82 7.61 13.11
C ASN A 96 24.12 8.97 13.23
N TYR A 97 22.83 8.98 13.60
CA TYR A 97 22.09 10.20 13.86
C TYR A 97 22.64 10.96 15.06
N GLN A 98 22.90 10.27 16.17
CA GLN A 98 23.52 10.86 17.36
C GLN A 98 24.92 11.42 17.06
N LYS A 99 25.75 10.68 16.32
CA LYS A 99 27.08 11.15 15.91
C LYS A 99 27.01 12.41 15.07
N LYS A 100 26.06 12.47 14.11
CA LYS A 100 25.85 13.65 13.27
C LYS A 100 25.38 14.85 14.10
N LEU A 101 24.44 14.63 15.02
CA LEU A 101 23.96 15.66 15.95
C LEU A 101 25.11 16.23 16.80
N ASN A 102 25.93 15.37 17.38
CA ASN A 102 27.05 15.77 18.23
C ASN A 102 28.11 16.55 17.43
N SER A 103 28.47 16.10 16.22
CA SER A 103 29.41 16.83 15.35
C SER A 103 28.90 18.23 14.98
N HIS A 104 27.58 18.38 14.82
CA HIS A 104 26.97 19.68 14.52
C HIS A 104 27.00 20.61 15.73
N LEU A 105 26.70 20.09 16.92
CA LEU A 105 26.77 20.84 18.18
C LEU A 105 28.21 21.29 18.47
N GLU A 106 29.21 20.42 18.28
CA GLU A 106 30.62 20.76 18.44
C GLU A 106 31.04 21.89 17.48
N CYS A 107 30.65 21.81 16.20
CA CYS A 107 30.89 22.85 15.20
C CYS A 107 30.26 24.20 15.60
N MET A 108 29.04 24.19 16.13
CA MET A 108 28.38 25.40 16.62
C MET A 108 29.08 25.99 17.84
N THR A 109 29.53 25.15 18.78
CA THR A 109 30.22 25.62 19.99
C THR A 109 31.62 26.16 19.73
N SER A 110 32.35 25.64 18.74
CA SER A 110 33.65 26.22 18.32
C SER A 110 33.49 27.64 17.78
N LYS A 111 32.45 27.90 16.97
CA LYS A 111 32.17 29.24 16.42
C LYS A 111 31.83 30.31 17.46
N VAL A 112 31.41 29.91 18.66
CA VAL A 112 31.11 30.82 19.78
C VAL A 112 32.34 31.13 20.63
N LYS A 113 33.40 30.30 20.58
CA LYS A 113 34.65 30.53 21.32
C LYS A 113 35.67 31.40 20.59
N ASP A 114 35.47 31.61 19.29
CA ASP A 114 36.32 32.44 18.43
C ASP A 114 35.81 33.91 18.31
N LEU A 115 34.82 34.29 19.10
CA LEU A 115 34.32 35.68 19.30
C LEU A 115 34.72 36.17 20.70
#